data_AF-A0A2K5ARE4-F1
#
_entry.id   AF-A0A2K5ARE4-F1
#
_cell.length_a   1.000
_cell.length_b   1.000
_cell.length_c   1.000
_cell.angle_alpha   90.00
_cell.angle_beta   90.00
_cell.angle_gamma   90.00
#
_symmetry.space_group_name_H-M   'P 1'
#
loop_
_entity.id
_entity.type
_entity.pdbx_description
1 polymer ?
#
loop_
_entity_poly.entity_id
_entity_poly.type
_entity_poly.pdbx_seq_one_letter_code
_entity_poly.pdbx_strand_id
1 'polypeptide(L)' 'MSVKRYKKSKAIWCNDCDIVFDTLQVAEEHAEQTGHTIKVIEFITDRE' A
#
# COMPACT_ATOMS: atom_id res chain seq x y z
N MET A 1 15.80 -25.79 10.62
CA MET A 1 14.65 -25.12 9.98
C MET A 1 15.10 -23.77 9.45
N SER A 2 15.18 -23.60 8.13
CA SER A 2 15.58 -22.33 7.51
C SER A 2 14.36 -21.42 7.43
N VAL A 3 14.32 -20.36 8.25
CA VAL A 3 13.24 -19.37 8.22
C VAL A 3 13.39 -18.54 6.94
N LYS A 4 12.58 -18.83 5.91
CA LYS A 4 12.50 -17.99 4.72
C LYS A 4 11.97 -16.61 5.15
N ARG A 5 12.81 -15.57 5.04
CA ARG A 5 12.44 -14.19 5.34
C ARG A 5 11.76 -13.58 4.12
N TYR A 6 10.43 -13.65 4.06
CA TYR A 6 9.66 -12.90 3.07
C TYR A 6 9.59 -11.42 3.47
N LYS A 7 9.74 -10.50 2.50
CA LYS A 7 9.48 -9.07 2.75
C LYS A 7 8.02 -8.79 2.38
N LYS A 8 7.19 -8.55 3.40
CA LYS A 8 5.84 -8.02 3.18
C LYS A 8 5.96 -6.54 2.83
N SER A 9 5.61 -6.20 1.60
CA SER A 9 5.51 -4.82 1.14
C SER A 9 4.03 -4.45 1.11
N LYS A 10 3.71 -3.23 1.54
CA LYS A 10 2.36 -2.68 1.55
C LYS A 10 2.39 -1.41 0.70
N ALA A 11 1.48 -1.33 -0.27
CA ALA A 11 1.26 -0.13 -1.08
C ALA A 11 -0.21 0.27 -0.94
N ILE A 12 -0.49 1.58 -0.92
CA ILE A 12 -1.86 2.08 -0.88
C ILE A 12 -2.12 2.85 -2.15
N TRP A 13 -3.15 2.50 -2.90
CA TRP A 13 -3.44 3.07 -4.21
C TRP A 13 -4.79 3.80 -4.18
N CYS A 14 -4.85 5.06 -4.61
CA CYS A 14 -6.10 5.74 -4.91
C CYS A 14 -6.59 5.41 -6.34
N ASN A 15 -7.80 4.87 -6.45
CA ASN A 15 -8.36 4.44 -7.74
C ASN A 15 -8.75 5.62 -8.64
N ASP A 16 -9.09 6.77 -8.06
CA ASP A 16 -9.54 7.95 -8.79
C ASP A 16 -8.37 8.79 -9.34
N CYS A 17 -7.28 8.91 -8.56
CA CYS A 17 -6.10 9.68 -8.97
C CYS A 17 -5.02 8.85 -9.66
N ASP A 18 -5.13 7.52 -9.60
CA ASP A 18 -4.08 6.58 -10.05
C ASP A 18 -2.73 6.79 -9.33
N ILE A 19 -2.76 7.18 -8.06
CA ILE A 19 -1.56 7.48 -7.26
C ILE A 19 -1.33 6.38 -6.22
N VAL A 20 -0.07 5.99 -6.05
CA VAL A 20 0.37 5.08 -4.99
C VAL A 20 1.04 5.87 -3.86
N PHE A 21 0.63 5.56 -2.64
CA PHE A 21 1.14 6.11 -1.39
C PHE A 21 1.93 5.04 -0.63
N ASP A 22 3.05 5.47 -0.05
CA ASP A 22 3.92 4.64 0.79
C ASP A 22 3.33 4.36 2.18
N THR A 23 2.52 5.28 2.72
CA THR A 23 1.97 5.19 4.07
C THR A 23 0.46 5.29 4.07
N LEU A 24 -0.17 4.51 4.96
CA LEU A 24 -1.62 4.50 5.14
C LEU A 24 -2.13 5.89 5.53
N GLN A 25 -1.41 6.57 6.44
CA GLN A 25 -1.79 7.89 6.93
C GLN A 25 -1.95 8.93 5.83
N VAL A 26 -1.02 8.99 4.87
CA VAL A 26 -1.09 9.94 3.76
C VAL A 26 -2.24 9.59 2.82
N ALA A 27 -2.48 8.29 2.59
CA ALA A 27 -3.60 7.85 1.78
C ALA A 27 -4.96 8.13 2.42
N GLU A 28 -5.08 7.93 3.74
CA GLU A 28 -6.30 8.26 4.49
C GLU A 28 -6.56 9.76 4.47
N GLU A 29 -5.55 10.57 4.74
CA GLU A 29 -5.67 12.03 4.63
C GLU A 29 -6.08 12.45 3.22
N HIS A 30 -5.52 11.83 2.18
CA HIS A 30 -5.94 12.05 0.80
C HIS A 30 -7.42 11.68 0.58
N ALA A 31 -7.86 10.51 1.06
CA ALA A 31 -9.24 10.05 0.95
C ALA A 31 -10.22 10.98 1.69
N GLU A 32 -9.83 11.51 2.85
CA GLU A 32 -10.65 12.47 3.62
C GLU A 32 -10.73 13.84 2.93
N GLN A 33 -9.63 14.33 2.35
CA GLN A 33 -9.61 15.62 1.66
C GLN A 33 -10.34 15.60 0.32
N THR A 34 -10.24 14.49 -0.42
CA THR A 34 -10.78 14.39 -1.79
C THR A 34 -12.10 13.62 -1.86
N GLY A 35 -12.41 12.81 -0.86
CA GLY A 35 -13.52 11.86 -0.90
C GLY A 35 -13.25 10.66 -1.82
N HIS A 36 -12.00 10.40 -2.21
CA HIS A 36 -11.65 9.31 -3.12
C HIS A 36 -11.52 7.96 -2.43
N THR A 37 -11.66 6.90 -3.22
CA THR A 37 -11.51 5.54 -2.70
C THR A 37 -10.04 5.10 -2.77
N ILE A 38 -9.46 4.78 -1.61
CA ILE A 38 -8.14 4.17 -1.50
C ILE A 38 -8.24 2.66 -1.31
N LYS A 39 -7.30 1.93 -1.89
CA LYS A 39 -7.18 0.47 -1.82
C LYS A 39 -5.81 0.10 -1.30
N VAL A 40 -5.79 -0.68 -0.23
CA VAL A 40 -4.55 -1.18 0.36
C VAL A 40 -4.19 -2.51 -0.28
N ILE A 41 -2.99 -2.62 -0.83
CA ILE A 41 -2.48 -3.81 -1.50
C ILE A 41 -1.25 -4.29 -0.73
N GLU A 42 -1.35 -5.47 -0.14
CA GLU A 42 -0.23 -6.15 0.50
C GLU A 42 0.29 -7.22 -0.45
N PHE A 43 1.59 -7.18 -0.75
CA PHE A 43 2.23 -8.17 -1.61
C PHE A 43 3.52 -8.67 -0.99
N ILE A 44 3.76 -9.97 -1.18
CA ILE A 44 4.96 -10.63 -0.70
C ILE A 44 6.01 -10.50 -1.80
N THR A 45 7.11 -9.81 -1.51
CA THR A 45 8.29 -9.84 -2.36
C THR A 45 9.28 -10.85 -1.78
N ASP A 46 9.56 -11.89 -2.56
CA ASP A 46 10.69 -12.79 -2.28
C ASP A 46 11.97 -12.04 -2.67
N ARG A 47 12.96 -12.03 -1.78
CA ARG A 47 14.27 -11.44 -2.05
C ARG A 47 15.17 -12.61 -2.44
N GLU A 48 15.33 -12.82 -3.75
CA GLU A 48 16.25 -13.82 -4.32
C GLU A 48 17.69 -13.63 -3.82
#